data_AF-A0A512MEE9-F1
#
_entry.id   AF-A0A512MEE9-F1
#
_cell.length_a   1.000
_cell.length_b   1.000
_cell.length_c   1.000
_cell.angle_alpha   90.00
_cell.angle_beta   90.00
_cell.angle_gamma   90.00
#
_symmetry.space_group_name_H-M   'P 1'
#
loop_
_entity.id
_entity.type
_entity.pdbx_description
1 polymer ?
#
loop_
_entity_poly.entity_id
_entity_poly.type
_entity_poly.pdbx_seq_one_letter_code
_entity_poly.pdbx_strand_id
1 'polypeptide(L)'
;MSVTSCTSPFDKDPKVLITVFSEGSSMDSPKTIFRRNIEGKEVVLKVIPEFTHKSIVAFHSFPAEDGTYGVTLKLDFKGTNALEIVTRLQQGGMLVSMVNAAVVDYVTIDEVVADGLFTIWRGLPEELIASMDKEYPRIQALKKANAESSSDMLDMVPSTGKEKKSARDRAKKAEKEEEAAAKRKAKGEVDFPPELPAGAAVPLSEALKNP
;
A
#
# COMPACT_ATOMS: atom_id res chain seq x y z
N MET A 1 -16.84 38.06 -5.40
CA MET A 1 -15.80 37.16 -5.94
C MET A 1 -15.73 35.97 -5.00
N SER A 2 -16.29 34.83 -5.42
CA SER A 2 -16.30 33.62 -4.59
C SER A 2 -15.01 32.84 -4.85
N VAL A 3 -14.15 32.73 -3.84
CA VAL A 3 -12.95 31.89 -3.90
C VAL A 3 -13.40 30.44 -3.78
N THR A 4 -13.57 29.76 -4.91
CA THR A 4 -13.81 28.32 -4.95
C THR A 4 -12.51 27.63 -4.52
N SER A 5 -12.39 27.30 -3.23
CA SER A 5 -11.30 26.48 -2.73
C SER A 5 -11.44 25.08 -3.33
N CYS A 6 -10.50 24.71 -4.19
CA CYS A 6 -10.32 23.34 -4.65
C CYS A 6 -9.87 22.47 -3.46
N THR A 7 -10.80 22.07 -2.60
CA THR A 7 -10.56 21.10 -1.54
C THR A 7 -10.46 19.74 -2.20
N SER A 8 -9.25 19.22 -2.30
CA SER A 8 -9.05 17.85 -2.76
C SER A 8 -9.65 16.91 -1.70
N PRO A 9 -10.16 15.72 -2.07
CA PRO A 9 -10.69 14.76 -1.08
C PRO A 9 -9.64 14.25 -0.08
N PHE A 10 -8.39 14.75 -0.14
CA PHE A 10 -7.30 14.53 0.81
C PHE A 10 -7.13 15.65 1.85
N ASP A 11 -7.95 16.71 1.80
CA ASP A 11 -7.94 17.84 2.76
C ASP A 11 -8.93 17.65 3.93
N LYS A 12 -9.49 16.46 4.10
CA LYS A 12 -10.14 16.09 5.37
C LYS A 12 -9.04 15.71 6.34
N ASP A 13 -9.09 16.19 7.58
CA ASP A 13 -8.16 15.77 8.64
C ASP A 13 -8.02 14.25 8.59
N PRO A 14 -6.82 13.73 8.29
CA PRO A 14 -6.63 12.30 8.13
C PRO A 14 -7.00 11.67 9.46
N LYS A 15 -8.05 10.83 9.46
CA LYS A 15 -8.47 10.08 10.65
C LYS A 15 -7.37 9.11 11.12
N VAL A 16 -6.42 8.83 10.23
CA VAL A 16 -5.31 7.90 10.43
C VAL A 16 -3.98 8.62 10.15
N LEU A 17 -3.31 9.05 11.22
CA LEU A 17 -1.96 9.61 11.14
C LEU A 17 -0.95 8.52 11.50
N ILE A 18 -0.37 7.87 10.50
CA ILE A 18 0.78 6.96 10.66
C ILE A 18 2.05 7.74 10.36
N THR A 19 3.00 7.71 11.28
CA THR A 19 4.34 8.32 11.13
C THR A 19 5.39 7.38 11.68
N VAL A 20 6.47 7.19 10.93
CA VAL A 20 7.58 6.33 11.34
C VAL A 20 8.81 7.19 11.59
N PHE A 21 9.42 6.99 12.76
CA PHE A 21 10.60 7.72 13.20
C PHE A 21 11.79 6.78 13.29
N SER A 22 12.96 7.28 12.93
CA SER A 22 14.22 6.58 13.16
C SER A 22 14.83 6.97 14.50
N GLU A 23 15.61 6.06 15.04
CA GLU A 23 16.46 6.30 16.20
C GLU A 23 17.45 7.44 15.90
N GLY A 24 17.48 8.40 16.82
CA GLY A 24 18.41 9.52 16.82
C GLY A 24 19.61 9.22 17.73
N SER A 25 20.65 10.04 17.61
CA SER A 25 21.80 9.97 18.52
C SER A 25 21.58 10.88 19.73
N SER A 26 22.13 10.50 20.88
CA SER A 26 22.19 11.39 22.05
C SER A 26 23.08 12.62 21.83
N MET A 27 23.90 12.64 20.77
CA MET A 27 24.73 13.77 20.37
C MET A 27 24.00 14.79 19.50
N ASP A 28 22.81 14.44 18.98
CA ASP A 28 22.02 15.35 18.15
C ASP A 28 21.46 16.52 18.97
N SER A 29 21.16 17.62 18.28
CA SER A 29 20.62 18.82 18.92
C SER A 29 19.29 18.51 19.63
N PRO A 30 19.04 19.01 20.85
CA PRO A 30 17.77 18.79 21.55
C PRO A 30 16.52 19.25 20.78
N LYS A 31 16.67 20.11 19.77
CA LYS A 31 15.57 20.54 18.89
C LYS A 31 15.23 19.52 17.79
N THR A 32 16.15 18.61 17.49
CA THR A 32 16.02 17.61 16.42
C THR A 32 15.72 16.22 16.95
N ILE A 33 15.75 16.03 18.27
CA ILE A 33 15.44 14.77 18.94
C ILE A 33 14.33 14.93 19.97
N PHE A 34 13.57 13.87 20.18
CA PHE A 34 12.65 13.73 21.30
C PHE A 34 12.80 12.35 21.91
N ARG A 35 12.50 12.24 23.20
CA ARG A 35 12.67 10.99 23.95
C ARG A 35 11.32 10.32 24.17
N ARG A 36 11.28 9.00 24.05
CA ARG A 36 10.12 8.18 24.39
C ARG A 36 10.57 6.98 25.19
N ASN A 37 9.75 6.63 26.17
CA ASN A 37 9.91 5.37 26.87
C ASN A 37 9.22 4.28 26.04
N ILE A 38 10.01 3.33 25.55
CA ILE A 38 9.56 2.16 24.79
C ILE A 38 10.04 0.95 25.57
N GLU A 39 9.10 0.14 26.06
CA GLU A 39 9.39 -1.05 26.89
C GLU A 39 10.31 -0.79 28.10
N GLY A 40 10.15 0.34 28.77
CA GLY A 40 10.97 0.70 29.94
C GLY A 40 12.34 1.28 29.59
N LYS A 41 12.71 1.36 28.31
CA LYS A 41 13.96 1.99 27.84
C LYS A 41 13.66 3.38 27.27
N GLU A 42 14.45 4.36 27.66
CA GLU A 42 14.39 5.70 27.05
C GLU A 42 15.10 5.67 25.69
N VAL A 43 14.32 5.71 24.62
CA VAL A 43 14.81 5.73 23.23
C VAL A 43 14.78 7.18 22.74
N VAL A 44 15.87 7.58 22.08
CA VAL A 44 16.01 8.89 21.42
C VAL A 44 15.54 8.73 19.98
N LEU A 45 14.54 9.51 19.58
CA LEU A 45 13.97 9.50 18.24
C LEU A 45 14.18 10.85 17.57
N LYS A 46 14.38 10.86 16.26
CA LYS A 46 14.44 12.10 15.48
C LYS A 46 13.07 12.74 15.40
N VAL A 47 12.97 14.07 15.54
CA VAL A 47 11.71 14.83 15.40
C VAL A 47 11.14 14.76 13.98
N ILE A 48 11.99 14.58 12.98
CA ILE A 48 11.58 14.45 11.59
C ILE A 48 11.25 12.97 11.31
N PRO A 49 10.02 12.63 10.89
CA PRO A 49 9.69 11.27 10.51
C PRO A 49 10.35 10.91 9.18
N GLU A 50 10.75 9.65 9.04
CA GLU A 50 11.30 9.11 7.79
C GLU A 50 10.23 9.09 6.68
N PHE A 51 9.03 8.64 7.04
CA PHE A 51 7.86 8.74 6.19
C PHE A 51 6.59 8.89 7.01
N THR A 52 5.54 9.34 6.33
CA THR A 52 4.22 9.61 6.91
C THR A 52 3.14 8.94 6.09
N HIS A 53 1.90 8.96 6.58
CA HIS A 53 0.71 8.46 5.89
C HIS A 53 0.55 8.93 4.44
N LYS A 54 1.09 10.11 4.09
CA LYS A 54 1.08 10.63 2.71
C LYS A 54 1.86 9.76 1.73
N SER A 55 2.87 9.03 2.21
CA SER A 55 3.68 8.13 1.41
C SER A 55 3.07 6.74 1.24
N ILE A 56 1.95 6.44 1.90
CA ILE A 56 1.27 5.15 1.76
C ILE A 56 0.49 5.14 0.44
N VAL A 57 0.59 4.03 -0.30
CA VAL A 57 -0.10 3.78 -1.57
C VAL A 57 -1.19 2.72 -1.41
N ALA A 58 -0.88 1.66 -0.67
CA ALA A 58 -1.81 0.59 -0.34
C ALA A 58 -1.46 -0.03 0.99
N PHE A 59 -2.40 -0.78 1.54
CA PHE A 59 -2.20 -1.50 2.79
C PHE A 59 -2.81 -2.90 2.74
N HIS A 60 -2.41 -3.75 3.68
CA HIS A 60 -3.00 -5.06 3.93
C HIS A 60 -3.01 -5.29 5.43
N SER A 61 -4.21 -5.43 6.02
CA SER A 61 -4.37 -5.72 7.44
C SER A 61 -4.41 -7.23 7.70
N PHE A 62 -3.89 -7.63 8.86
CA PHE A 62 -3.97 -9.01 9.36
C PHE A 62 -4.20 -8.99 10.88
N PRO A 63 -4.88 -10.01 11.44
CA PRO A 63 -5.06 -10.12 12.88
C PRO A 63 -3.71 -10.41 13.57
N ALA A 64 -3.43 -9.71 14.68
CA ALA A 64 -2.25 -9.94 15.51
C ALA A 64 -2.59 -10.84 16.70
N GLU A 65 -1.58 -11.48 17.30
CA GLU A 65 -1.76 -12.41 18.43
C GLU A 65 -2.36 -11.74 19.68
N ASP A 66 -2.06 -10.46 19.89
CA ASP A 66 -2.54 -9.65 21.03
C ASP A 66 -4.03 -9.26 20.91
N GLY A 67 -4.76 -9.74 19.90
CA GLY A 67 -6.15 -9.36 19.62
C GLY A 67 -6.32 -7.98 18.97
N THR A 68 -5.20 -7.30 18.69
CA THR A 68 -5.14 -6.12 17.83
C THR A 68 -4.89 -6.55 16.38
N TYR A 69 -4.68 -5.60 15.48
CA TYR A 69 -4.30 -5.90 14.12
C TYR A 69 -2.91 -5.36 13.78
N GLY A 70 -2.24 -6.08 12.88
CA GLY A 70 -1.08 -5.61 12.15
C GLY A 70 -1.47 -5.10 10.76
N VAL A 71 -0.57 -4.34 10.15
CA VAL A 71 -0.72 -3.87 8.78
C VAL A 71 0.60 -3.90 8.03
N THR A 72 0.57 -4.41 6.81
CA THR A 72 1.63 -4.23 5.82
C THR A 72 1.27 -3.04 4.93
N LEU A 73 2.15 -2.08 4.82
CA LEU A 73 2.03 -0.85 4.02
C LEU A 73 2.91 -0.98 2.78
N LYS A 74 2.36 -0.61 1.62
CA LYS A 74 3.14 -0.37 0.41
C LYS A 74 3.34 1.14 0.28
N LEU A 75 4.61 1.55 0.26
CA LEU A 75 5.02 2.94 0.13
C LEU A 75 5.09 3.38 -1.34
N ASP A 76 5.02 4.69 -1.57
CA ASP A 76 5.35 5.32 -2.84
C ASP A 76 6.85 5.40 -3.06
N PHE A 77 7.28 5.77 -4.26
CA PHE A 77 8.70 5.88 -4.61
C PHE A 77 9.51 6.73 -3.61
N LYS A 78 8.92 7.82 -3.11
CA LYS A 78 9.57 8.70 -2.12
C LYS A 78 9.73 8.00 -0.77
N GLY A 79 8.67 7.33 -0.29
CA GLY A 79 8.71 6.57 0.96
C GLY A 79 9.65 5.37 0.89
N THR A 80 9.65 4.64 -0.24
CA THR A 80 10.56 3.52 -0.48
C THR A 80 12.01 3.96 -0.46
N ASN A 81 12.36 5.06 -1.14
CA ASN A 81 13.73 5.57 -1.15
C ASN A 81 14.17 6.05 0.23
N ALA A 82 13.29 6.75 0.97
CA ALA A 82 13.56 7.13 2.36
C ALA A 82 13.81 5.90 3.26
N LEU A 83 12.99 4.85 3.12
CA LEU A 83 13.15 3.60 3.86
C LEU A 83 14.45 2.87 3.49
N GLU A 84 14.81 2.82 2.22
CA GLU A 84 16.06 2.21 1.77
C GLU A 84 17.27 2.96 2.34
N ILE A 85 17.25 4.29 2.29
CA ILE A 85 18.33 5.13 2.81
C ILE A 85 18.49 4.93 4.33
N VAL A 86 17.40 4.99 5.10
CA VAL A 86 17.49 4.85 6.57
C VAL A 86 17.95 3.45 6.96
N THR A 87 17.44 2.40 6.31
CA THR A 87 17.82 1.02 6.62
C THR A 87 19.26 0.72 6.23
N ARG A 88 19.81 1.40 5.20
CA ARG A 88 21.23 1.32 4.83
C ARG A 88 22.15 2.10 5.78
N LEU A 89 21.74 3.29 6.22
CA LEU A 89 22.58 4.17 7.04
C LEU A 89 22.57 3.81 8.53
N GLN A 90 21.48 3.25 9.04
CA GLN A 90 21.27 2.98 10.46
C GLN A 90 20.94 1.50 10.72
N GLN A 91 21.75 0.59 10.18
CA GLN A 91 21.65 -0.83 10.50
C GLN A 91 21.86 -1.07 11.99
N GLY A 92 21.03 -1.95 12.56
CA GLY A 92 20.96 -2.22 14.00
C GLY A 92 20.21 -1.15 14.81
N GLY A 93 19.79 -0.05 14.19
CA GLY A 93 18.96 0.98 14.83
C GLY A 93 17.48 0.58 14.90
N MET A 94 16.70 1.36 15.64
CA MET A 94 15.26 1.16 15.78
C MET A 94 14.43 2.10 14.87
N LEU A 95 13.38 1.55 14.28
CA LEU A 95 12.28 2.28 13.67
C LEU A 95 11.06 2.20 14.58
N VAL A 96 10.46 3.34 14.89
CA VAL A 96 9.30 3.43 15.76
C VAL A 96 8.10 3.91 14.98
N SER A 97 7.04 3.09 14.97
CA SER A 97 5.78 3.40 14.34
C SER A 97 4.85 4.08 15.35
N MET A 98 4.46 5.30 15.01
CA MET A 98 3.49 6.08 15.80
C MET A 98 2.19 6.26 15.02
N VAL A 99 1.08 6.05 15.72
CA VAL A 99 -0.27 6.28 15.19
C VAL A 99 -0.97 7.30 16.07
N ASN A 100 -1.44 8.39 15.47
CA ASN A 100 -2.11 9.49 16.19
C ASN A 100 -1.29 9.97 17.41
N ALA A 101 0.03 10.06 17.26
CA ALA A 101 1.01 10.42 18.30
C ALA A 101 1.18 9.42 19.47
N ALA A 102 0.55 8.25 19.41
CA ALA A 102 0.82 7.12 20.31
C ALA A 102 1.87 6.19 19.69
N VAL A 103 2.79 5.68 20.50
CA VAL A 103 3.73 4.62 20.07
C VAL A 103 2.96 3.32 20.00
N VAL A 104 2.98 2.67 18.84
CA VAL A 104 2.20 1.46 18.58
C VAL A 104 3.12 0.25 18.48
N ASP A 105 4.18 0.38 17.69
CA ASP A 105 5.09 -0.73 17.40
C ASP A 105 6.49 -0.21 17.15
N TYR A 106 7.48 -1.08 17.29
CA TYR A 106 8.87 -0.79 16.98
C TYR A 106 9.50 -1.98 16.25
N VAL A 107 10.43 -1.69 15.36
CA VAL A 107 11.12 -2.70 14.54
C VAL A 107 12.61 -2.38 14.52
N THR A 108 13.45 -3.39 14.70
CA THR A 108 14.90 -3.26 14.53
C THR A 108 15.28 -3.38 13.06
N ILE A 109 16.22 -2.56 12.61
CA ILE A 109 16.72 -2.60 11.25
C ILE A 109 17.80 -3.69 11.17
N ASP A 110 17.42 -4.88 10.70
CA ASP A 110 18.38 -5.97 10.51
C ASP A 110 19.00 -5.93 9.10
N GLU A 111 18.20 -5.64 8.08
CA GLU A 111 18.61 -5.62 6.67
C GLU A 111 18.11 -4.37 5.94
N VAL A 112 18.70 -4.11 4.76
CA VAL A 112 18.28 -3.00 3.89
C VAL A 112 16.99 -3.37 3.17
N VAL A 113 15.97 -2.53 3.29
CA VAL A 113 14.66 -2.77 2.69
C VAL A 113 14.49 -1.90 1.44
N ALA A 114 14.56 -2.52 0.26
CA ALA A 114 14.37 -1.85 -1.04
C ALA A 114 12.96 -2.05 -1.63
N ASP A 115 12.17 -2.99 -1.11
CA ASP A 115 10.88 -3.40 -1.72
C ASP A 115 9.74 -2.40 -1.50
N GLY A 116 9.95 -1.39 -0.65
CA GLY A 116 8.93 -0.40 -0.30
C GLY A 116 7.76 -0.97 0.49
N LEU A 117 7.94 -2.15 1.10
CA LEU A 117 6.99 -2.76 2.00
C LEU A 117 7.44 -2.52 3.45
N PHE A 118 6.52 -2.03 4.27
CA PHE A 118 6.76 -1.80 5.69
C PHE A 118 5.64 -2.43 6.52
N THR A 119 5.98 -3.28 7.48
CA THR A 119 4.99 -4.01 8.29
C THR A 119 5.01 -3.50 9.72
N ILE A 120 3.83 -3.16 10.22
CA ILE A 120 3.53 -2.93 11.64
C ILE A 120 2.87 -4.22 12.14
N TRP A 121 3.46 -4.88 13.12
CA TRP A 121 3.04 -6.23 13.50
C TRP A 121 1.78 -6.23 14.35
N ARG A 122 1.60 -5.20 15.19
CA ARG A 122 0.52 -5.15 16.18
C ARG A 122 0.17 -3.72 16.60
N GLY A 123 -0.90 -3.61 17.39
CA GLY A 123 -1.27 -2.40 18.13
C GLY A 123 -2.18 -1.43 17.36
N LEU A 124 -2.70 -1.83 16.20
CA LEU A 124 -3.72 -1.04 15.50
C LEU A 124 -5.13 -1.42 15.95
N PRO A 125 -5.97 -0.44 16.34
CA PRO A 125 -7.36 -0.71 16.70
C PRO A 125 -8.21 -0.94 15.43
N GLU A 126 -9.26 -1.73 15.55
CA GLU A 126 -10.16 -2.10 14.44
C GLU A 126 -10.79 -0.88 13.75
N GLU A 127 -11.15 0.15 14.53
CA GLU A 127 -11.71 1.41 14.03
C GLU A 127 -10.78 2.13 13.05
N LEU A 128 -9.48 2.02 13.28
CA LEU A 128 -8.45 2.60 12.42
C LEU A 128 -8.40 1.88 11.08
N ILE A 129 -8.47 0.55 11.10
CA ILE A 129 -8.42 -0.29 9.89
C ILE A 129 -9.66 -0.03 9.04
N ALA A 130 -10.83 0.07 9.65
CA ALA A 130 -12.07 0.41 8.96
C ALA A 130 -12.00 1.81 8.30
N SER A 131 -11.19 2.71 8.85
CA SER A 131 -10.90 4.01 8.24
C SER A 131 -9.88 3.88 7.10
N MET A 132 -8.83 3.08 7.27
CA MET A 132 -7.83 2.81 6.22
C MET A 132 -8.44 2.12 4.99
N ASP A 133 -9.35 1.16 5.18
CA ASP A 133 -10.03 0.43 4.10
C ASP A 133 -10.88 1.35 3.20
N LYS A 134 -11.35 2.48 3.74
CA LYS A 134 -12.06 3.51 2.97
C LYS A 134 -11.12 4.39 2.15
N GLU A 135 -9.94 4.70 2.70
CA GLU A 135 -9.01 5.67 2.16
C GLU A 135 -8.05 5.07 1.13
N TYR A 136 -7.51 3.89 1.42
CA TYR A 136 -6.45 3.23 0.66
C TYR A 136 -6.92 1.91 0.02
N PRO A 137 -6.46 1.57 -1.19
CA PRO A 137 -6.72 0.25 -1.77
C PRO A 137 -5.94 -0.85 -1.03
N ARG A 138 -6.46 -2.09 -1.07
CA ARG A 138 -5.74 -3.26 -0.56
C ARG A 138 -4.56 -3.62 -1.47
N ILE A 139 -3.43 -4.06 -0.90
CA ILE A 139 -2.24 -4.46 -1.68
C ILE A 139 -2.55 -5.58 -2.68
N GLN A 140 -3.41 -6.52 -2.31
CA GLN A 140 -3.83 -7.61 -3.20
C GLN A 140 -4.62 -7.10 -4.42
N ALA A 141 -5.47 -6.09 -4.23
CA ALA A 141 -6.20 -5.44 -5.31
C ALA A 141 -5.28 -4.68 -6.27
N LEU A 142 -4.22 -4.03 -5.76
CA LEU A 142 -3.20 -3.43 -6.61
C LEU A 142 -2.37 -4.45 -7.39
N LYS A 143 -1.99 -5.57 -6.74
CA LYS A 143 -1.23 -6.63 -7.42
C LYS A 143 -2.04 -7.24 -8.56
N LYS A 144 -3.34 -7.45 -8.37
CA LYS A 144 -4.27 -7.88 -9.42
C LYS A 144 -4.42 -6.83 -10.53
N ALA A 145 -4.67 -5.57 -10.18
CA ALA A 145 -4.80 -4.47 -11.15
C ALA A 145 -3.54 -4.28 -12.01
N ASN A 146 -2.35 -4.52 -11.44
CA ASN A 146 -1.09 -4.48 -12.18
C ASN A 146 -0.83 -5.76 -12.99
N ALA A 147 -1.30 -6.93 -12.53
CA ALA A 147 -1.19 -8.18 -13.26
C ALA A 147 -2.12 -8.25 -14.49
N GLU A 148 -3.28 -7.60 -14.46
CA GLU A 148 -4.20 -7.51 -15.59
C GLU A 148 -3.80 -6.43 -16.62
N SER A 149 -2.92 -5.50 -16.24
CA SER A 149 -2.41 -4.43 -17.11
C SER A 149 -1.08 -4.84 -17.75
N SER A 150 -1.14 -5.76 -18.71
CA SER A 150 -0.12 -6.11 -19.72
C SER A 150 1.31 -5.52 -19.53
N SER A 151 2.20 -6.35 -18.99
CA SER A 151 3.65 -6.50 -19.19
C SER A 151 4.63 -5.32 -19.39
N ASP A 152 4.24 -4.04 -19.45
CA ASP A 152 5.20 -2.95 -19.74
C ASP A 152 4.93 -1.62 -18.97
N MET A 153 4.15 -1.67 -17.88
CA MET A 153 3.94 -0.54 -16.96
C MET A 153 4.11 -0.92 -15.46
N LEU A 154 4.75 -2.05 -15.17
CA LEU A 154 4.67 -2.75 -13.89
C LEU A 154 5.32 -2.03 -12.68
N ASP A 155 6.17 -1.04 -12.89
CA ASP A 155 6.94 -0.41 -11.81
C ASP A 155 6.55 1.04 -11.47
N MET A 156 5.54 1.60 -12.14
CA MET A 156 5.15 2.99 -11.87
C MET A 156 4.19 3.07 -10.68
N VAL A 157 4.75 3.12 -9.47
CA VAL A 157 4.01 3.38 -8.24
C VAL A 157 3.43 4.81 -8.29
N PRO A 158 2.12 5.01 -8.09
CA PRO A 158 1.51 6.34 -8.16
C PRO A 158 2.13 7.26 -7.10
N SER A 159 2.86 8.27 -7.57
CA SER A 159 3.65 9.16 -6.72
C SER A 159 2.89 10.42 -6.32
N THR A 160 2.02 10.93 -7.19
CA THR A 160 1.23 12.15 -6.93
C THR A 160 -0.19 11.86 -6.44
N GLY A 161 -0.80 12.80 -5.70
CA GLY A 161 -2.16 12.62 -5.18
C GLY A 161 -3.23 12.40 -6.25
N LYS A 162 -3.06 12.96 -7.46
CA LYS A 162 -3.95 12.71 -8.60
C LYS A 162 -3.80 11.28 -9.13
N GLU A 163 -2.58 10.76 -9.19
CA GLU A 163 -2.31 9.37 -9.60
C GLU A 163 -2.79 8.36 -8.54
N LYS A 164 -2.63 8.66 -7.25
CA LYS A 164 -3.18 7.81 -6.18
C LYS A 164 -4.71 7.72 -6.26
N LYS A 165 -5.38 8.84 -6.57
CA LYS A 165 -6.83 8.86 -6.76
C LYS A 165 -7.26 8.01 -7.97
N SER A 166 -6.62 8.19 -9.14
CA SER A 166 -6.98 7.42 -10.34
C SER A 166 -6.67 5.93 -10.17
N ALA A 167 -5.58 5.57 -9.49
CA ALA A 167 -5.26 4.19 -9.13
C ALA A 167 -6.34 3.57 -8.21
N ARG A 168 -6.80 4.30 -7.19
CA ARG A 168 -7.89 3.86 -6.33
C ARG A 168 -9.21 3.71 -7.09
N ASP A 169 -9.54 4.65 -7.98
CA ASP A 169 -10.77 4.58 -8.78
C ASP A 169 -10.72 3.41 -9.76
N ARG A 170 -9.55 3.11 -10.35
CA ARG A 170 -9.32 1.90 -11.17
C ARG A 170 -9.46 0.61 -10.35
N ALA A 171 -8.86 0.54 -9.17
CA ALA A 171 -8.97 -0.62 -8.29
C ALA A 171 -10.43 -0.87 -7.87
N LYS A 172 -11.18 0.18 -7.49
CA LYS A 172 -12.61 0.08 -7.17
C LYS A 172 -13.46 -0.34 -8.37
N LYS A 173 -13.10 0.06 -9.59
CA LYS A 173 -13.79 -0.36 -10.82
C LYS A 173 -13.52 -1.82 -11.12
N ALA A 174 -12.27 -2.27 -11.01
CA ALA A 174 -11.89 -3.67 -11.17
C ALA A 174 -12.57 -4.56 -10.13
N GLU A 175 -12.62 -4.16 -8.85
CA GLU A 175 -13.35 -4.91 -7.81
C GLU A 175 -14.86 -4.99 -8.10
N LYS A 176 -15.48 -3.92 -8.63
CA LYS A 176 -16.90 -3.96 -9.03
C LYS A 176 -17.15 -4.81 -10.27
N GLU A 177 -16.23 -4.81 -11.23
CA GLU A 177 -16.31 -5.65 -12.43
C GLU A 177 -16.07 -7.12 -12.09
N GLU A 178 -15.14 -7.44 -11.17
CA GLU A 178 -14.95 -8.77 -10.61
C GLU A 178 -16.19 -9.22 -9.81
N GLU A 179 -16.79 -8.36 -8.99
CA GLU A 179 -18.01 -8.69 -8.24
C GLU A 179 -19.22 -8.89 -9.17
N ALA A 180 -19.32 -8.10 -10.26
CA ALA A 180 -20.32 -8.28 -11.29
C ALA A 180 -20.09 -9.55 -12.12
N ALA A 181 -18.83 -9.88 -12.45
CA ALA A 181 -18.45 -11.10 -13.14
C ALA A 181 -18.66 -12.35 -12.25
N ALA A 182 -18.36 -12.27 -10.96
CA ALA A 182 -18.65 -13.30 -9.97
C ALA A 182 -20.15 -13.51 -9.79
N LYS A 183 -20.94 -12.42 -9.75
CA LYS A 183 -22.42 -12.50 -9.75
C LYS A 183 -22.97 -13.08 -11.04
N ARG A 184 -22.39 -12.76 -12.22
CA ARG A 184 -22.76 -13.37 -13.51
C ARG A 184 -22.43 -14.87 -13.56
N LYS A 185 -21.24 -15.26 -13.09
CA LYS A 185 -20.83 -16.68 -12.97
C LYS A 185 -21.70 -17.44 -11.96
N ALA A 186 -22.08 -16.82 -10.85
CA ALA A 186 -22.99 -17.40 -9.86
C ALA A 186 -24.45 -17.50 -10.36
N LYS A 187 -24.84 -16.70 -11.38
CA LYS A 187 -26.17 -16.74 -12.01
C LYS A 187 -26.28 -17.76 -13.15
N GLY A 188 -25.20 -18.48 -13.48
CA GLY A 188 -25.23 -19.61 -14.41
C GLY A 188 -25.42 -19.24 -15.88
N GLU A 189 -24.93 -18.08 -16.33
CA GLU A 189 -24.95 -17.74 -17.76
C GLU A 189 -23.69 -18.31 -18.44
N VAL A 190 -23.90 -19.28 -19.31
CA VAL A 190 -22.85 -20.00 -20.06
C VAL A 190 -22.28 -19.07 -21.13
N ASP A 191 -20.99 -18.78 -21.05
CA ASP A 191 -20.22 -18.05 -22.07
C ASP A 191 -20.34 -18.75 -23.43
N PHE A 192 -21.14 -18.23 -24.36
CA PHE A 192 -20.98 -18.49 -25.78
C PHE A 192 -19.74 -17.71 -26.25
N PRO A 193 -18.69 -18.36 -26.77
CA PRO A 193 -17.53 -17.65 -27.31
C PRO A 193 -17.96 -16.81 -28.52
N PRO A 194 -17.43 -15.58 -28.68
CA PRO A 194 -17.75 -14.74 -29.82
C PRO A 194 -17.31 -15.46 -31.11
N GLU A 195 -18.28 -15.68 -32.01
CA GLU A 195 -18.02 -16.28 -33.32
C GLU A 195 -16.93 -15.48 -34.05
N LEU A 196 -15.82 -16.17 -34.36
CA LEU A 196 -14.80 -15.67 -35.27
C LEU A 196 -15.44 -15.39 -36.64
N PRO A 197 -15.12 -14.26 -37.30
CA PRO A 197 -15.69 -13.94 -38.60
C PRO A 197 -15.35 -15.04 -39.62
N ALA A 198 -16.38 -15.57 -40.27
CA ALA A 198 -16.29 -16.58 -41.31
C ALA A 198 -15.35 -16.12 -42.44
N GLY A 199 -14.17 -16.73 -42.55
CA GLY A 199 -13.26 -16.43 -43.66
C GLY A 199 -11.80 -16.83 -43.54
N ALA A 200 -11.38 -17.64 -42.56
CA ALA A 200 -10.01 -18.12 -42.49
C ALA A 200 -9.92 -19.58 -42.98
N ALA A 201 -9.26 -19.75 -44.13
CA ALA A 201 -9.03 -21.01 -44.83
C ALA A 201 -8.48 -22.11 -43.90
N VAL A 202 -9.13 -23.27 -43.93
CA VAL A 202 -8.57 -24.50 -43.36
C VAL A 202 -7.38 -24.92 -44.23
N PRO A 203 -6.18 -25.15 -43.68
CA PRO A 203 -5.06 -25.64 -44.46
C PRO A 203 -5.33 -27.06 -44.98
N LEU A 204 -5.05 -27.27 -46.27
CA LEU A 204 -5.29 -28.50 -47.06
C LEU A 204 -4.63 -29.79 -46.51
N SER A 205 -3.88 -29.69 -45.41
CA SER A 205 -3.12 -30.79 -44.81
C SER A 205 -3.95 -31.80 -44.00
N GLU A 206 -5.22 -31.49 -43.67
CA GLU A 206 -6.09 -32.38 -42.87
C GLU A 206 -7.07 -33.23 -43.71
N ALA A 207 -7.17 -33.02 -45.03
CA ALA A 207 -8.16 -33.71 -45.88
C ALA A 207 -7.67 -35.03 -46.52
N LEU A 208 -6.41 -35.45 -46.30
CA LEU A 208 -5.83 -36.65 -46.94
C LEU A 208 -5.18 -37.63 -45.95
N LYS A 209 -5.58 -37.63 -44.68
CA LYS A 209 -5.04 -38.56 -43.69
C LYS A 209 -6.14 -39.29 -42.93
N ASN A 210 -6.82 -40.22 -43.62
CA ASN A 210 -7.14 -41.56 -43.11
C ASN A 210 -7.91 -42.39 -44.17
N PRO A 211 -7.84 -43.73 -44.07
CA PRO A 211 -7.32 -44.64 -45.10
C PRO A 211 -8.22 -44.90 -46.30
#